data_AF-A0A7J4V0Z1-F1
#
_entry.id   AF-A0A7J4V0Z1-F1
#
_cell.length_a   1.000
_cell.length_b   1.000
_cell.length_c   1.000
_cell.angle_alpha   90.00
_cell.angle_beta   90.00
_cell.angle_gamma   90.00
#
_symmetry.space_group_name_H-M   'P 1'
#
loop_
_entity.id
_entity.type
_entity.pdbx_description
1 polymer ?
#
loop_
_entity_poly.entity_id
_entity_poly.type
_entity_poly.pdbx_seq_one_letter_code
_entity_poly.pdbx_strand_id
1 'polypeptide(L)'
;IVSEFQNRTGYLVFPNPIKRSVLFLGKFSASVTAGFMVVTIFYAVLAVLSMISARGIDDDFLLSFGYAVEFLIAAMAVAYLISSVLKGSTGATVLTFFLFVMILPIIDSVSAFSGAKIEASLTFSADAMIHILADPYPVDQVVDFGPMILNSYYPDQVLAAVTMAAYALASLVLGMYLFNRKQLAG
;
A
#
# COMPACT_ATOMS: atom_id res chain seq x y z
N ILE A 1 14.86 7.43 -2.27
CA ILE A 1 15.03 8.90 -2.40
C ILE A 1 15.87 9.49 -1.26
N VAL A 2 15.61 9.16 0.01
CA VAL A 2 16.37 9.73 1.15
C VAL A 2 17.87 9.48 1.07
N SER A 3 18.29 8.31 0.58
CA SER A 3 19.70 7.98 0.40
C SER A 3 20.47 8.95 -0.52
N GLU A 4 19.82 9.64 -1.45
CA GLU A 4 20.48 10.65 -2.30
C GLU A 4 20.75 11.96 -1.58
N PHE A 5 19.92 12.30 -0.60
CA PHE A 5 20.17 13.44 0.29
C PHE A 5 21.27 13.12 1.30
N GLN A 6 21.36 11.86 1.75
CA GLN A 6 22.39 11.45 2.71
C GLN A 6 23.76 11.26 2.06
N ASN A 7 23.82 10.63 0.89
CA ASN A 7 25.09 10.27 0.25
C ASN A 7 25.67 11.37 -0.65
N ARG A 8 25.09 12.58 -0.63
CA ARG A 8 25.50 13.73 -1.47
C ARG A 8 25.52 13.45 -2.98
N THR A 9 25.02 12.30 -3.44
CA THR A 9 24.91 11.95 -4.86
C THR A 9 23.95 12.88 -5.61
N GLY A 10 23.04 13.56 -4.89
CA GLY A 10 22.26 14.66 -5.44
C GLY A 10 23.12 15.75 -6.09
N TYR A 11 24.26 16.12 -5.49
CA TYR A 11 25.15 17.17 -6.03
C TYR A 11 25.76 16.83 -7.40
N LEU A 12 25.80 15.54 -7.77
CA LEU A 12 26.27 15.10 -9.09
C LEU A 12 25.17 15.06 -10.14
N VAL A 13 23.90 15.00 -9.73
CA VAL A 13 22.75 14.88 -10.64
C VAL A 13 22.05 16.23 -10.87
N PHE A 14 22.09 17.15 -9.90
CA PHE A 14 21.53 18.51 -10.03
C PHE A 14 22.29 19.51 -10.93
N PRO A 15 23.56 19.31 -11.34
CA PRO A 15 24.19 20.13 -12.38
C PRO A 15 23.57 19.87 -13.77
N ASN A 16 22.98 18.69 -13.99
CA ASN A 16 22.25 18.40 -15.21
C ASN A 16 20.85 19.01 -15.14
N PRO A 17 20.30 19.52 -16.27
CA PRO A 17 19.02 20.22 -16.34
C PRO A 17 17.81 19.27 -16.23
N ILE A 18 17.83 18.34 -15.27
CA ILE A 18 16.75 17.40 -15.00
C ILE A 18 15.86 17.98 -13.90
N LYS A 19 14.57 18.13 -14.21
CA LYS A 19 13.57 18.58 -13.24
C LYS A 19 13.49 17.59 -12.07
N ARG A 20 13.52 18.08 -10.83
CA ARG A 20 13.39 17.27 -9.60
C ARG A 20 12.18 16.34 -9.63
N SER A 21 11.06 16.81 -10.16
CA SER A 21 9.84 16.01 -10.27
C SER A 21 9.98 14.82 -11.23
N VAL A 22 10.79 14.94 -12.29
CA VAL A 22 11.06 13.83 -13.23
C VAL A 22 11.90 12.76 -12.54
N LEU A 23 12.86 13.15 -11.70
CA LEU A 23 13.67 12.21 -10.93
C LEU A 23 12.83 11.46 -9.87
N PHE A 24 11.91 12.17 -9.21
CA PHE A 24 10.97 11.56 -8.26
C PHE A 24 10.07 10.52 -8.95
N LEU A 25 9.41 10.93 -10.04
CA LEU A 25 8.50 10.06 -10.80
C LEU A 25 9.21 8.88 -11.44
N GLY A 26 10.42 9.07 -11.98
CA GLY A 26 11.21 7.99 -12.57
C GLY A 26 11.56 6.91 -11.56
N LYS A 27 11.97 7.30 -10.34
CA LYS A 27 12.25 6.34 -9.27
C LYS A 27 10.99 5.67 -8.74
N PHE A 28 9.93 6.44 -8.53
CA PHE A 28 8.64 5.89 -8.12
C PHE A 28 8.17 4.83 -9.12
N SER A 29 8.18 5.15 -10.42
CA SER A 29 7.80 4.22 -11.48
C SER A 29 8.69 2.98 -11.49
N ALA A 30 10.01 3.14 -11.35
CA ALA A 30 10.92 2.00 -11.28
C ALA A 30 10.64 1.09 -10.07
N SER A 31 10.36 1.67 -8.89
CA SER A 31 9.98 0.91 -7.69
C SER A 31 8.64 0.19 -7.86
N VAL A 32 7.65 0.85 -8.44
CA VAL A 32 6.33 0.25 -8.74
C VAL A 32 6.48 -0.88 -9.75
N THR A 33 7.24 -0.70 -10.83
CA THR A 33 7.50 -1.78 -11.81
C THR A 33 8.20 -2.97 -11.16
N ALA A 34 9.19 -2.73 -10.29
CA ALA A 34 9.85 -3.80 -9.55
C ALA A 34 8.85 -4.57 -8.66
N GLY A 35 8.03 -3.86 -7.89
CA GLY A 35 6.98 -4.47 -7.07
C GLY A 35 5.93 -5.20 -7.91
N PHE A 36 5.52 -4.64 -9.04
CA PHE A 36 4.55 -5.23 -9.94
C PHE A 36 5.03 -6.57 -10.51
N MET A 37 6.31 -6.66 -10.88
CA MET A 37 6.91 -7.93 -11.30
C MET A 37 6.84 -8.98 -10.19
N VAL A 38 7.15 -8.59 -8.94
CA VAL A 38 7.08 -9.51 -7.79
C VAL A 38 5.65 -9.99 -7.56
N VAL A 39 4.67 -9.08 -7.55
CA VAL A 39 3.25 -9.43 -7.36
C VAL A 39 2.75 -10.32 -8.51
N THR A 40 3.14 -10.02 -9.75
CA THR A 40 2.76 -10.82 -10.92
C THR A 40 3.32 -12.23 -10.83
N ILE A 41 4.60 -12.38 -10.46
CA ILE A 41 5.22 -13.70 -10.26
C ILE A 41 4.50 -14.46 -9.14
N PHE A 42 4.19 -13.79 -8.03
CA PHE A 42 3.45 -14.39 -6.93
C PHE A 42 2.08 -14.91 -7.37
N TYR A 43 1.30 -14.10 -8.09
CA TYR A 43 0.00 -14.51 -8.63
C TYR A 43 0.10 -15.59 -9.70
N ALA A 44 1.15 -15.60 -10.53
CA ALA A 44 1.39 -16.69 -11.47
C ALA A 44 1.62 -18.03 -10.75
N VAL A 45 2.39 -18.01 -9.65
CA VAL A 45 2.57 -19.20 -8.80
C VAL A 45 1.25 -19.63 -8.16
N LEU A 46 0.45 -18.67 -7.65
CA LEU A 46 -0.87 -18.98 -7.09
C LEU A 46 -1.81 -19.60 -8.13
N ALA A 47 -1.83 -19.09 -9.36
CA ALA A 47 -2.64 -19.64 -10.44
C ALA A 47 -2.28 -21.10 -10.74
N VAL A 48 -0.97 -21.43 -10.81
CA VAL A 48 -0.50 -22.82 -11.00
C VAL A 48 -0.92 -23.70 -9.83
N LEU A 49 -0.74 -23.24 -8.58
CA LEU A 49 -1.14 -23.99 -7.39
C LEU A 49 -2.66 -24.21 -7.33
N SER A 50 -3.45 -23.23 -7.73
CA SER A 50 -4.91 -23.32 -7.80
C SER A 50 -5.36 -24.35 -8.82
N MET A 51 -4.75 -24.37 -10.02
CA MET A 51 -5.05 -25.38 -11.03
C MET A 51 -4.76 -26.81 -10.54
N ILE A 52 -3.70 -27.01 -9.76
CA ILE A 52 -3.32 -28.32 -9.21
C ILE A 52 -4.23 -28.73 -8.05
N SER A 53 -4.50 -27.81 -7.11
CA SER A 53 -5.16 -28.12 -5.84
C SER A 53 -6.69 -27.99 -5.95
N ALA A 54 -7.16 -26.87 -6.48
CA ALA A 54 -8.58 -26.51 -6.55
C ALA A 54 -9.25 -26.87 -7.89
N ARG A 55 -8.48 -27.40 -8.87
CA ARG A 55 -8.94 -27.80 -10.21
C ARG A 55 -9.59 -26.66 -11.03
N GLY A 56 -9.28 -25.40 -10.70
CA GLY A 56 -9.83 -24.23 -11.37
C GLY A 56 -9.20 -22.93 -10.88
N ILE A 57 -9.48 -21.85 -11.62
CA ILE A 57 -9.22 -20.48 -11.23
C ILE A 57 -10.58 -19.82 -11.09
N ASP A 58 -10.79 -19.12 -9.98
CA ASP A 58 -12.01 -18.35 -9.74
C ASP A 58 -12.09 -17.15 -10.71
N ASP A 59 -13.28 -16.78 -11.14
CA ASP A 59 -13.48 -15.63 -12.03
C ASP A 59 -13.02 -14.31 -11.34
N ASP A 60 -13.12 -14.26 -10.01
CA ASP A 60 -12.69 -13.13 -9.18
C ASP A 60 -11.18 -13.09 -8.90
N PHE A 61 -10.41 -14.10 -9.36
CA PHE A 61 -8.95 -14.14 -9.19
C PHE A 61 -8.26 -12.94 -9.83
N LEU A 62 -8.74 -12.49 -10.99
CA LEU A 62 -8.18 -11.32 -11.67
C LEU A 62 -8.52 -10.02 -10.93
N LEU A 63 -9.69 -9.94 -10.30
CA LEU A 63 -10.07 -8.81 -9.45
C LEU A 63 -9.21 -8.73 -8.19
N SER A 64 -8.95 -9.87 -7.54
CA SER A 64 -7.97 -9.97 -6.43
C SER A 64 -6.60 -9.43 -6.86
N PHE A 65 -6.11 -9.84 -8.04
CA PHE A 65 -4.85 -9.30 -8.57
C PHE A 65 -4.90 -7.77 -8.77
N GLY A 66 -6.02 -7.24 -9.26
CA GLY A 66 -6.25 -5.80 -9.39
C GLY A 66 -6.07 -5.06 -8.05
N TYR A 67 -6.74 -5.53 -6.99
CA TYR A 67 -6.60 -4.96 -5.64
C TYR A 67 -5.16 -5.07 -5.11
N ALA A 68 -4.46 -6.16 -5.39
CA ALA A 68 -3.05 -6.33 -4.98
C ALA A 68 -2.13 -5.26 -5.60
N VAL A 69 -2.32 -4.99 -6.90
CA VAL A 69 -1.55 -3.98 -7.64
C VAL A 69 -1.90 -2.58 -7.15
N GLU A 70 -3.19 -2.32 -6.89
CA GLU A 70 -3.64 -1.03 -6.39
C GLU A 70 -3.06 -0.74 -4.99
N PHE A 71 -3.12 -1.72 -4.08
CA PHE A 71 -2.49 -1.63 -2.77
C PHE A 71 -0.98 -1.41 -2.86
N LEU A 72 -0.29 -2.12 -3.77
CA LEU A 72 1.14 -1.90 -4.02
C LEU A 72 1.44 -0.44 -4.38
N ILE A 73 0.68 0.14 -5.31
CA ILE A 73 0.86 1.53 -5.74
C ILE A 73 0.61 2.48 -4.57
N ALA A 74 -0.46 2.28 -3.81
CA ALA A 74 -0.81 3.10 -2.66
C ALA A 74 0.27 3.02 -1.56
N ALA A 75 0.71 1.82 -1.20
CA ALA A 75 1.75 1.60 -0.20
C ALA A 75 3.09 2.21 -0.63
N MET A 76 3.47 2.08 -1.90
CA MET A 76 4.66 2.74 -2.45
C MET A 76 4.54 4.26 -2.42
N ALA A 77 3.38 4.83 -2.74
CA ALA A 77 3.19 6.28 -2.70
C ALA A 77 3.35 6.83 -1.27
N VAL A 78 2.80 6.14 -0.27
CA VAL A 78 2.98 6.46 1.15
C VAL A 78 4.46 6.32 1.57
N ALA A 79 5.14 5.25 1.16
CA ALA A 79 6.56 5.07 1.44
C ALA A 79 7.43 6.22 0.87
N TYR A 80 7.09 6.69 -0.33
CA TYR A 80 7.75 7.82 -0.98
C TYR A 80 7.42 9.16 -0.29
N LEU A 81 6.18 9.34 0.19
CA LEU A 81 5.82 10.49 1.03
C LEU A 81 6.64 10.53 2.32
N ILE A 82 6.70 9.41 3.06
CA ILE A 82 7.51 9.29 4.28
C ILE A 82 8.98 9.58 3.99
N SER A 83 9.50 9.03 2.89
CA SER A 83 10.85 9.30 2.39
C SER A 83 11.07 10.77 2.00
N SER A 84 10.04 11.48 1.53
CA SER A 84 10.16 12.90 1.21
C SER A 84 10.31 13.75 2.48
N VAL A 85 9.68 13.35 3.59
CA VAL A 85 9.72 14.07 4.87
C VAL A 85 11.01 13.78 5.65
N LEU A 86 11.39 12.52 5.78
CA LEU A 86 12.52 12.11 6.62
C LEU A 86 13.89 12.41 6.01
N LYS A 87 14.88 12.68 6.86
CA LYS A 87 16.27 12.93 6.44
C LYS A 87 17.15 11.66 6.42
N GLY A 88 16.71 10.60 7.12
CA GLY A 88 17.44 9.33 7.23
C GLY A 88 16.81 8.19 6.43
N SER A 89 17.59 7.50 5.59
CA SER A 89 17.10 6.42 4.73
C SER A 89 16.67 5.21 5.55
N THR A 90 17.46 4.84 6.56
CA THR A 90 17.11 3.76 7.49
C THR A 90 15.81 4.07 8.22
N GLY A 91 15.66 5.29 8.75
CA GLY A 91 14.44 5.71 9.45
C GLY A 91 13.20 5.67 8.57
N ALA A 92 13.31 6.09 7.30
CA ALA A 92 12.19 6.04 6.36
C ALA A 92 11.75 4.61 6.02
N THR A 93 12.70 3.71 5.76
CA THR A 93 12.40 2.30 5.50
C THR A 93 11.78 1.63 6.72
N VAL A 94 12.38 1.82 7.90
CA VAL A 94 11.91 1.24 9.16
C VAL A 94 10.50 1.75 9.49
N LEU A 95 10.26 3.06 9.42
CA LEU A 95 8.94 3.62 9.68
C LEU A 95 7.88 3.10 8.71
N THR A 96 8.20 3.01 7.41
CA THR A 96 7.27 2.47 6.40
C THR A 96 6.92 1.02 6.71
N PHE A 97 7.92 0.19 7.04
CA PHE A 97 7.70 -1.20 7.42
C PHE A 97 6.79 -1.31 8.65
N PHE A 98 7.11 -0.60 9.73
CA PHE A 98 6.29 -0.61 10.95
C PHE A 98 4.89 -0.06 10.71
N LEU A 99 4.73 0.95 9.86
CA LEU A 99 3.43 1.52 9.54
C LEU A 99 2.50 0.45 8.94
N PHE A 100 2.95 -0.26 7.90
CA PHE A 100 2.12 -1.21 7.18
C PHE A 100 2.00 -2.58 7.86
N VAL A 101 3.05 -3.06 8.52
CA VAL A 101 3.07 -4.42 9.10
C VAL A 101 2.57 -4.43 10.54
N MET A 102 2.63 -3.31 11.26
CA MET A 102 2.34 -3.28 12.69
C MET A 102 1.29 -2.22 13.04
N ILE A 103 1.54 -0.95 12.74
CA ILE A 103 0.70 0.16 13.23
C ILE A 103 -0.70 0.10 12.65
N LEU A 104 -0.85 0.05 11.31
CA LEU A 104 -2.17 0.03 10.69
C LEU A 104 -2.95 -1.26 11.01
N PRO A 105 -2.36 -2.48 10.94
CA PRO A 105 -3.07 -3.69 11.34
C PRO A 105 -3.52 -3.70 12.81
N ILE A 106 -2.72 -3.13 13.72
CA ILE A 106 -3.13 -2.97 15.13
C ILE A 106 -4.31 -2.01 15.25
N ILE A 107 -4.27 -0.87 14.53
CA ILE A 107 -5.38 0.08 14.52
C ILE A 107 -6.65 -0.60 14.01
N ASP A 108 -6.56 -1.34 12.92
CA ASP A 108 -7.70 -2.07 12.34
C ASP A 108 -8.26 -3.09 13.33
N SER A 109 -7.38 -3.88 13.96
CA SER A 109 -7.75 -4.89 14.95
C SER A 109 -8.45 -4.27 16.17
N VAL A 110 -7.90 -3.18 16.72
CA VAL A 110 -8.48 -2.48 17.88
C VAL A 110 -9.81 -1.83 17.52
N SER A 111 -9.95 -1.31 16.29
CA SER A 111 -11.19 -0.70 15.82
C SER A 111 -12.35 -1.70 15.72
N ALA A 112 -12.06 -2.94 15.31
CA ALA A 112 -13.03 -4.02 15.31
C ALA A 112 -13.54 -4.34 16.74
N PHE A 113 -12.65 -4.35 17.73
CA PHE A 113 -13.04 -4.53 19.14
C PHE A 113 -13.88 -3.38 19.71
N SER A 114 -13.66 -2.14 19.26
CA SER A 114 -14.43 -0.98 19.71
C SER A 114 -15.76 -0.80 18.97
N GLY A 115 -16.03 -1.62 17.95
CA GLY A 115 -17.21 -1.48 17.09
C GLY A 115 -17.14 -0.28 16.14
N ALA A 116 -15.94 0.20 15.83
CA ALA A 116 -15.71 1.30 14.89
C ALA A 116 -15.13 0.77 13.58
N LYS A 117 -15.88 0.88 12.48
CA LYS A 117 -15.40 0.53 11.14
C LYS A 117 -14.54 1.67 10.57
N ILE A 118 -13.26 1.43 10.32
CA ILE A 118 -12.32 2.43 9.75
C ILE A 118 -12.16 2.18 8.25
N GLU A 119 -13.11 2.68 7.47
CA GLU A 119 -13.11 2.51 6.00
C GLU A 119 -11.97 3.27 5.29
N ALA A 120 -11.40 4.27 5.96
CA ALA A 120 -10.24 5.01 5.47
C ALA A 120 -8.91 4.26 5.71
N SER A 121 -8.90 3.12 6.40
CA SER A 121 -7.66 2.39 6.64
C SER A 121 -7.20 1.68 5.37
N LEU A 122 -5.92 1.87 5.05
CA LEU A 122 -5.32 1.33 3.84
C LEU A 122 -5.10 -0.18 3.93
N THR A 123 -4.79 -0.71 5.11
CA THR A 123 -4.65 -2.17 5.33
C THR A 123 -6.00 -2.85 5.38
N PHE A 124 -7.00 -2.24 6.02
CA PHE A 124 -8.39 -2.72 5.96
C PHE A 124 -8.93 -2.78 4.54
N SER A 125 -8.68 -1.76 3.72
CA SER A 125 -9.08 -1.75 2.30
C SER A 125 -8.37 -2.85 1.50
N ALA A 126 -7.12 -3.16 1.84
CA ALA A 126 -6.36 -4.22 1.18
C ALA A 126 -6.93 -5.63 1.41
N ASP A 127 -7.67 -5.84 2.51
CA ASP A 127 -8.31 -7.12 2.79
C ASP A 127 -9.41 -7.47 1.77
N ALA A 128 -9.92 -6.49 1.00
CA ALA A 128 -10.82 -6.75 -0.12
C ALA A 128 -10.20 -7.71 -1.15
N MET A 129 -8.88 -7.70 -1.30
CA MET A 129 -8.13 -8.66 -2.13
C MET A 129 -8.41 -10.11 -1.74
N ILE A 130 -8.54 -10.41 -0.45
CA ILE A 130 -8.77 -11.78 0.02
C ILE A 130 -10.27 -12.08 0.00
N HIS A 131 -11.09 -11.15 0.47
CA HIS A 131 -12.53 -11.35 0.58
C HIS A 131 -13.27 -11.44 -0.75
N ILE A 132 -12.72 -10.88 -1.83
CA ILE A 132 -13.29 -11.00 -3.18
C ILE A 132 -13.29 -12.45 -3.70
N LEU A 133 -12.45 -13.33 -3.13
CA LEU A 133 -12.39 -14.75 -3.50
C LEU A 133 -13.39 -15.61 -2.71
N ALA A 134 -14.18 -15.01 -1.82
CA ALA A 134 -15.21 -15.71 -1.07
C ALA A 134 -16.57 -15.51 -1.75
N ASP A 135 -17.26 -16.62 -2.07
CA ASP A 135 -18.61 -16.61 -2.62
C ASP A 135 -19.61 -17.19 -1.59
N PRO A 136 -20.59 -16.41 -1.09
CA PRO A 136 -20.82 -14.99 -1.36
C PRO A 136 -19.84 -14.07 -0.62
N TYR A 137 -19.63 -12.86 -1.16
CA TYR A 137 -18.78 -11.84 -0.52
C TYR A 137 -19.23 -11.59 0.94
N PRO A 138 -18.31 -11.61 1.91
CA PRO A 138 -18.67 -11.50 3.31
C PRO A 138 -19.23 -10.12 3.64
N VAL A 139 -20.26 -10.11 4.49
CA VAL A 139 -20.91 -8.89 5.00
C VAL A 139 -20.57 -8.70 6.46
N ASP A 140 -20.63 -7.46 6.94
CA ASP A 140 -20.35 -7.12 8.35
C ASP A 140 -21.20 -7.98 9.30
N GLN A 141 -20.53 -8.60 10.28
CA GLN A 141 -21.20 -9.45 11.28
C GLN A 141 -20.87 -8.98 12.68
N VAL A 142 -21.88 -9.05 13.55
CA VAL A 142 -21.74 -8.83 14.98
C VAL A 142 -22.07 -10.13 15.67
N VAL A 143 -21.07 -10.73 16.30
CA VAL A 143 -21.24 -11.97 17.07
C VAL A 143 -21.24 -11.61 18.55
N ASP A 144 -22.40 -11.79 19.18
CA ASP A 144 -22.58 -11.59 20.61
C ASP A 144 -22.24 -12.89 21.36
N PHE A 145 -21.16 -12.85 22.14
CA PHE A 145 -20.73 -13.95 23.01
C PHE A 145 -21.20 -13.77 24.47
N GLY A 146 -22.06 -12.80 24.76
CA GLY A 146 -22.52 -12.47 26.12
C GLY A 146 -21.72 -11.30 26.71
N PRO A 147 -20.65 -11.53 27.49
CA PRO A 147 -19.84 -10.43 28.03
C PRO A 147 -18.90 -9.78 27.00
N MET A 148 -18.86 -10.30 25.76
CA MET A 148 -17.99 -9.84 24.69
C MET A 148 -18.77 -9.79 23.38
N ILE A 149 -18.73 -8.64 22.71
CA ILE A 149 -19.25 -8.46 21.35
C ILE A 149 -18.05 -8.43 20.42
N LEU A 150 -18.00 -9.34 19.44
CA LEU A 150 -17.00 -9.33 18.39
C LEU A 150 -17.63 -8.79 17.11
N ASN A 151 -17.08 -7.69 16.61
CA ASN A 151 -17.47 -7.13 15.32
C ASN A 151 -16.46 -7.59 14.27
N SER A 152 -16.95 -8.24 13.23
CA SER A 152 -16.17 -8.59 12.04
C SER A 152 -16.60 -7.67 10.92
N TYR A 153 -15.75 -6.69 10.59
CA TYR A 153 -15.98 -5.76 9.50
C TYR A 153 -15.28 -6.25 8.24
N TYR A 154 -15.95 -6.07 7.10
CA TYR A 154 -15.42 -6.35 5.78
C TYR A 154 -15.43 -5.06 4.97
N PRO A 155 -14.36 -4.79 4.21
CA PRO A 155 -14.30 -3.61 3.36
C PRO A 155 -15.35 -3.73 2.25
N ASP A 156 -16.00 -2.62 1.91
CA ASP A 156 -16.79 -2.55 0.68
C ASP A 156 -15.83 -2.53 -0.53
N GLN A 157 -16.18 -3.27 -1.59
CA GLN A 157 -15.33 -3.46 -2.76
C GLN A 157 -15.01 -2.13 -3.46
N VAL A 158 -16.02 -1.29 -3.68
CA VAL A 158 -15.88 -0.02 -4.38
C VAL A 158 -15.14 0.98 -3.50
N LEU A 159 -15.52 1.03 -2.23
CA LEU A 159 -14.87 1.93 -1.28
C LEU A 159 -13.40 1.59 -1.06
N ALA A 160 -13.04 0.30 -1.02
CA ALA A 160 -11.67 -0.15 -0.90
C ALA A 160 -10.80 0.35 -2.06
N ALA A 161 -11.28 0.19 -3.31
CA ALA A 161 -10.58 0.72 -4.48
C ALA A 161 -10.42 2.25 -4.38
N VAL A 162 -11.51 2.97 -4.08
CA VAL A 162 -11.49 4.44 -3.95
C VAL A 162 -10.50 4.90 -2.87
N THR A 163 -10.47 4.23 -1.72
CA THR A 163 -9.54 4.54 -0.63
C THR A 163 -8.09 4.31 -1.07
N MET A 164 -7.78 3.17 -1.69
CA MET A 164 -6.42 2.90 -2.17
C MET A 164 -5.97 3.91 -3.24
N ALA A 165 -6.83 4.22 -4.20
CA ALA A 165 -6.57 5.26 -5.20
C ALA A 165 -6.37 6.64 -4.57
N ALA A 166 -7.17 7.00 -3.57
CA ALA A 166 -7.03 8.26 -2.84
C ALA A 166 -5.69 8.35 -2.11
N TYR A 167 -5.25 7.29 -1.43
CA TYR A 167 -3.94 7.22 -0.77
C TYR A 167 -2.79 7.31 -1.78
N ALA A 168 -2.91 6.62 -2.91
CA ALA A 168 -1.92 6.67 -3.99
C ALA A 168 -1.76 8.10 -4.52
N LEU A 169 -2.86 8.75 -4.90
CA LEU A 169 -2.84 10.10 -5.46
C LEU A 169 -2.40 11.14 -4.43
N ALA A 170 -3.00 11.15 -3.24
CA ALA A 170 -2.69 12.14 -2.22
C ALA A 170 -1.23 12.04 -1.77
N SER A 171 -0.73 10.83 -1.51
CA SER A 171 0.64 10.63 -1.04
C SER A 171 1.67 10.97 -2.12
N LEU A 172 1.37 10.65 -3.38
CA LEU A 172 2.26 10.97 -4.50
C LEU A 172 2.33 12.47 -4.76
N VAL A 173 1.19 13.16 -4.76
CA VAL A 173 1.12 14.63 -4.94
C VAL A 173 1.83 15.35 -3.79
N LEU A 174 1.52 14.98 -2.54
CA LEU A 174 2.17 15.58 -1.37
C LEU A 174 3.66 15.26 -1.33
N GLY A 175 4.05 14.01 -1.61
CA GLY A 175 5.45 13.58 -1.63
C GLY A 175 6.27 14.32 -2.68
N MET A 176 5.70 14.52 -3.87
CA MET A 176 6.33 15.29 -4.94
C MET A 176 6.48 16.77 -4.57
N TYR A 177 5.43 17.37 -4.01
CA TYR A 177 5.45 18.75 -3.56
C TYR A 177 6.52 19.01 -2.49
N LEU A 178 6.59 18.13 -1.49
CA LEU A 178 7.59 18.21 -0.42
C LEU A 178 9.01 17.97 -0.94
N PHE A 179 9.18 17.01 -1.86
CA PHE A 179 10.48 16.73 -2.49
C PHE A 179 11.01 17.94 -3.27
N ASN A 180 10.15 18.65 -4.00
CA ASN A 180 10.55 19.86 -4.73
C ASN A 180 11.04 20.98 -3.79
N ARG A 181 10.46 21.10 -2.60
CA ARG A 181 10.81 22.13 -1.59
C ARG A 181 12.02 21.77 -0.73
N LYS A 182 12.46 20.51 -0.74
CA LYS A 182 13.56 20.04 0.11
C LYS A 182 14.89 20.64 -0.36
N GLN A 183 15.57 21.31 0.55
CA GLN A 183 16.92 21.82 0.34
C GLN A 183 17.94 20.70 0.65
N LEU A 184 18.99 20.59 -0.15
CA LEU A 184 20.09 19.68 0.12
C LEU A 184 20.81 20.16 1.38
N ALA A 185 21.05 19.26 2.33
CA ALA A 185 21.88 19.60 3.48
C ALA A 185 23.29 19.96 2.96
N GLY A 186 23.79 21.13 3.36
CA GLY A 186 25.18 21.53 3.17
C GLY A 186 26.13 20.58 3.89
#